data_AF-A0A8J7HW21-F1
#
_entry.id   AF-A0A8J7HW21-F1
#
_cell.length_a   1.000
_cell.length_b   1.000
_cell.length_c   1.000
_cell.angle_alpha   90.00
_cell.angle_beta   90.00
_cell.angle_gamma   90.00
#
_symmetry.space_group_name_H-M   'P 1'
#
loop_
_entity.id
_entity.type
_entity.pdbx_description
1 polymer ?
#
loop_
_entity_poly.entity_id
_entity_poly.type
_entity_poly.pdbx_seq_one_letter_code
_entity_poly.pdbx_strand_id
1 'polypeptide(L)'
;MIKIVCKNVILGFLAILIAILVSGTIQTWAANPNLDGDSQPTRIKLNECIADVKEVTAWDEKETLAAAREICAVRQSHAKQKARFLKSLKKLQQEYQDATNHGFDKHLPTAIADSWTIVKSCIDFKEGFTYPHNIALLSVPENVRTSCYSLGSDLVESALFSQK
;
A
#
# COMPACT_ATOMS: atom_id res chain seq x y z
N MET A 1 -59.99 12.61 -11.68
CA MET A 1 -59.39 11.77 -10.60
C MET A 1 -58.23 10.89 -11.06
N ILE A 2 -58.24 10.31 -12.27
CA ILE A 2 -57.20 9.37 -12.75
C ILE A 2 -55.78 10.01 -12.88
N LYS A 3 -55.69 11.29 -13.27
CA LYS A 3 -54.38 11.98 -13.44
C LYS A 3 -53.61 12.23 -12.12
N ILE A 4 -54.30 12.31 -10.98
CA ILE A 4 -53.67 12.59 -9.68
C ILE A 4 -53.06 11.30 -9.10
N VAL A 5 -53.70 10.15 -9.35
CA VAL A 5 -53.23 8.84 -8.88
C VAL A 5 -51.94 8.42 -9.61
N CYS A 6 -51.84 8.61 -10.93
CA CYS A 6 -50.60 8.31 -11.67
C CYS A 6 -49.39 9.14 -11.20
N LYS A 7 -49.58 10.41 -10.84
CA LYS A 7 -48.47 11.29 -10.41
C LYS A 7 -47.87 10.82 -9.08
N ASN A 8 -48.71 10.38 -8.14
CA ASN A 8 -48.27 9.90 -6.84
C ASN A 8 -47.61 8.51 -6.91
N VAL A 9 -48.05 7.64 -7.83
CA VAL A 9 -47.41 6.34 -8.06
C VAL A 9 -46.02 6.49 -8.69
N ILE A 10 -45.85 7.40 -9.65
CA ILE A 10 -44.54 7.66 -10.29
C ILE A 10 -43.55 8.28 -9.28
N LEU A 11 -44.01 9.22 -8.44
CA LEU A 11 -43.18 9.81 -7.36
C LEU A 11 -42.75 8.77 -6.32
N GLY A 12 -43.64 7.83 -5.97
CA GLY A 12 -43.31 6.71 -5.06
C GLY A 12 -42.27 5.75 -5.63
N PHE A 13 -42.40 5.37 -6.91
CA PHE A 13 -41.41 4.51 -7.57
C PHE A 13 -40.04 5.19 -7.73
N LEU A 14 -40.01 6.51 -7.99
CA LEU A 14 -38.77 7.28 -8.10
C LEU A 14 -38.03 7.34 -6.74
N ALA A 15 -38.76 7.51 -5.64
CA ALA A 15 -38.19 7.51 -4.30
C ALA A 15 -37.61 6.15 -3.89
N ILE A 16 -38.25 5.04 -4.29
CA ILE A 16 -37.76 3.68 -4.06
C ILE A 16 -36.50 3.39 -4.89
N LEU A 17 -36.44 3.84 -6.15
CA LEU A 17 -35.26 3.71 -7.01
C LEU A 17 -34.05 4.49 -6.48
N ILE A 18 -34.27 5.69 -5.92
CA ILE A 18 -33.20 6.48 -5.28
C ILE A 18 -32.70 5.79 -4.00
N ALA A 19 -33.58 5.20 -3.20
CA ALA A 19 -33.17 4.47 -1.98
C ALA A 19 -32.34 3.21 -2.29
N ILE A 20 -32.63 2.52 -3.40
CA ILE A 20 -31.84 1.35 -3.85
C ILE A 20 -30.46 1.79 -4.39
N LEU A 21 -30.36 2.94 -5.06
CA LEU A 21 -29.09 3.50 -5.53
C LEU A 21 -28.17 4.00 -4.40
N VAL A 22 -28.73 4.46 -3.28
CA VAL A 22 -27.95 4.95 -2.11
C VAL A 22 -27.52 3.81 -1.18
N SER A 23 -28.17 2.64 -1.25
CA SER A 23 -27.80 1.45 -0.46
C SER A 23 -26.60 0.70 -1.04
N GLY A 24 -26.18 1.03 -2.26
CA GLY A 24 -24.87 0.66 -2.78
C GLY A 24 -23.80 1.55 -2.17
N THR A 25 -23.58 1.46 -0.85
CA THR A 25 -22.38 2.02 -0.25
C THR A 25 -21.21 1.28 -0.88
N ILE A 26 -20.59 1.88 -1.90
CA ILE A 26 -19.24 1.54 -2.29
C ILE A 26 -18.47 1.67 -1.00
N GLN A 27 -18.11 0.53 -0.41
CA GLN A 27 -17.29 0.50 0.79
C GLN A 27 -16.03 1.24 0.40
N THR A 28 -15.89 2.48 0.85
CA THR A 28 -14.72 3.29 0.57
C THR A 28 -13.59 2.61 1.34
N TRP A 29 -12.89 1.71 0.65
CA TRP A 29 -11.70 1.06 1.18
C TRP A 29 -10.79 2.18 1.68
N ALA A 30 -10.37 2.08 2.94
CA ALA A 30 -9.47 3.06 3.53
C ALA A 30 -8.29 3.28 2.59
N ALA A 31 -7.93 4.54 2.36
CA ALA A 31 -6.76 4.86 1.56
C ALA A 31 -5.56 4.06 2.07
N ASN A 32 -4.80 3.44 1.16
CA ASN A 32 -3.61 2.66 1.51
C ASN A 32 -2.70 3.51 2.41
N PRO A 33 -2.46 3.12 3.67
CA PRO A 33 -1.65 3.94 4.58
C PRO A 33 -0.23 4.08 4.02
N ASN A 34 0.32 5.28 4.10
CA ASN A 34 1.71 5.49 3.75
C ASN A 34 2.60 5.04 4.91
N LEU A 35 3.35 3.95 4.72
CA LEU A 35 4.30 3.41 5.69
C LEU A 35 5.75 3.80 5.38
N ASP A 36 5.98 4.72 4.44
CA ASP A 36 7.32 5.05 3.96
C ASP A 36 8.11 5.92 4.94
N GLY A 37 7.48 6.56 5.93
CA GLY A 37 8.18 7.40 6.91
C GLY A 37 9.18 8.36 6.24
N ASP A 38 10.45 8.28 6.66
CA ASP A 38 11.56 9.07 6.11
C ASP A 38 12.14 8.49 4.80
N SER A 39 11.79 7.27 4.41
CA SER A 39 12.22 6.68 3.13
C SER A 39 11.64 7.42 1.93
N GLN A 40 12.40 7.42 0.85
CA GLN A 40 12.11 8.16 -0.38
C GLN A 40 12.09 7.23 -1.60
N PRO A 41 11.23 6.19 -1.65
CA PRO A 41 11.23 5.19 -2.73
C PRO A 41 10.97 5.77 -4.12
N THR A 42 10.47 6.99 -4.23
CA THR A 42 10.19 7.67 -5.51
C THR A 42 11.38 8.50 -6.02
N ARG A 43 12.38 8.78 -5.18
CA ARG A 43 13.59 9.56 -5.57
C ARG A 43 14.68 8.64 -6.12
N ILE A 44 14.40 8.06 -7.29
CA ILE A 44 15.21 7.03 -7.95
C ILE A 44 16.07 7.55 -9.10
N LYS A 45 16.01 8.85 -9.41
CA LYS A 45 16.88 9.44 -10.44
C LYS A 45 18.27 9.64 -9.86
N LEU A 46 19.30 9.32 -10.64
CA LEU A 46 20.69 9.38 -10.16
C LEU A 46 21.08 10.76 -9.61
N ASN A 47 20.61 11.85 -10.23
CA ASN A 47 20.86 13.21 -9.75
C ASN A 47 20.20 13.51 -8.39
N GLU A 48 19.02 12.96 -8.12
CA GLU A 48 18.34 13.07 -6.83
C GLU A 48 19.10 12.29 -5.74
N CYS A 49 19.58 11.08 -6.06
CA CYS A 49 20.41 10.28 -5.16
C CYS A 49 21.77 10.94 -4.86
N ILE A 50 22.40 11.57 -5.85
CA ILE A 50 23.63 12.33 -5.65
C ILE A 50 23.39 13.51 -4.70
N ALA A 51 22.28 14.24 -4.86
CA ALA A 51 21.94 15.34 -3.98
C ALA A 51 21.78 14.87 -2.52
N ASP A 52 21.11 13.73 -2.32
CA ASP A 52 20.87 13.18 -0.98
C ASP A 52 22.15 12.69 -0.29
N VAL A 53 23.06 12.06 -1.04
CA VAL A 53 24.37 11.67 -0.50
C VAL A 53 25.17 12.91 -0.09
N LYS A 54 25.19 13.96 -0.93
CA LYS A 54 25.89 15.22 -0.63
C LYS A 54 25.30 16.01 0.53
N GLU A 55 24.04 15.81 0.86
CA GLU A 55 23.40 16.44 2.02
C GLU A 55 23.96 15.89 3.35
N VAL A 56 24.34 14.61 3.36
CA VAL A 56 24.75 13.91 4.59
C VAL A 56 26.23 13.55 4.63
N THR A 57 26.99 13.82 3.57
CA THR A 57 28.43 13.54 3.49
C THR A 57 29.23 14.69 2.88
N ALA A 58 30.53 14.73 3.16
CA ALA A 58 31.50 15.64 2.53
C ALA A 58 32.54 14.85 1.73
N TRP A 59 32.09 13.80 1.04
CA TRP A 59 32.95 12.89 0.28
C TRP A 59 33.36 13.45 -1.08
N ASP A 60 34.38 12.83 -1.68
CA ASP A 60 34.78 13.18 -3.04
C ASP A 60 33.73 12.74 -4.08
N GLU A 61 33.91 13.17 -5.33
CA GLU A 61 32.96 12.88 -6.41
C GLU A 61 32.81 11.37 -6.69
N LYS A 62 33.90 10.61 -6.60
CA LYS A 62 33.91 9.18 -6.90
C LYS A 62 33.15 8.40 -5.82
N GLU A 63 33.43 8.68 -4.55
CA GLU A 63 32.73 8.10 -3.40
C GLU A 63 31.24 8.49 -3.40
N THR A 64 30.95 9.76 -3.66
CA THR A 64 29.57 10.26 -3.78
C THR A 64 28.81 9.52 -4.87
N LEU A 65 29.40 9.36 -6.06
CA LEU A 65 28.74 8.69 -7.18
C LEU A 65 28.51 7.20 -6.92
N ALA A 66 29.46 6.53 -6.25
CA ALA A 66 29.31 5.14 -5.85
C ALA A 66 28.14 4.97 -4.88
N ALA A 67 28.13 5.74 -3.78
CA ALA A 67 27.05 5.70 -2.79
C ALA A 67 25.69 6.11 -3.39
N ALA A 68 25.66 7.10 -4.29
CA ALA A 68 24.45 7.53 -4.97
C ALA A 68 23.83 6.42 -5.84
N ARG A 69 24.66 5.61 -6.51
CA ARG A 69 24.20 4.45 -7.28
C ARG A 69 23.61 3.38 -6.36
N GLU A 70 24.26 3.12 -5.23
CA GLU A 70 23.78 2.16 -4.24
C GLU A 70 22.43 2.57 -3.67
N ILE A 71 22.29 3.80 -3.17
CA ILE A 71 21.01 4.26 -2.60
C ILE A 71 19.89 4.28 -3.63
N CYS A 72 20.17 4.68 -4.87
CA CYS A 72 19.21 4.60 -5.97
C CYS A 72 18.73 3.17 -6.22
N ALA A 73 19.64 2.19 -6.22
CA ALA A 73 19.29 0.78 -6.39
C ALA A 73 18.44 0.26 -5.23
N VAL A 74 18.76 0.65 -3.98
CA VAL A 74 17.98 0.25 -2.81
C VAL A 74 16.56 0.87 -2.86
N ARG A 75 16.42 2.14 -3.23
CA ARG A 75 15.11 2.80 -3.42
C ARG A 75 14.28 2.15 -4.52
N GLN A 76 14.90 1.75 -5.63
CA GLN A 76 14.22 0.99 -6.68
C GLN A 76 13.70 -0.35 -6.15
N SER A 77 14.49 -1.05 -5.33
CA SER A 77 14.06 -2.28 -4.68
C SER A 77 12.88 -2.06 -3.74
N HIS A 78 12.93 -1.02 -2.90
CA HIS A 78 11.82 -0.63 -2.04
C HIS A 78 10.56 -0.35 -2.86
N ALA A 79 10.64 0.55 -3.86
CA ALA A 79 9.50 0.87 -4.72
C ALA A 79 8.88 -0.38 -5.37
N LYS A 80 9.74 -1.31 -5.83
CA LYS A 80 9.30 -2.59 -6.40
C LYS A 80 8.54 -3.44 -5.39
N GLN A 81 9.05 -3.60 -4.16
CA GLN A 81 8.37 -4.42 -3.14
C GLN A 81 7.08 -3.78 -2.64
N LYS A 82 7.04 -2.45 -2.49
CA LYS A 82 5.79 -1.73 -2.18
C LYS A 82 4.75 -1.94 -3.28
N ALA A 83 5.15 -1.82 -4.55
CA ALA A 83 4.25 -2.07 -5.67
C ALA A 83 3.77 -3.54 -5.72
N ARG A 84 4.65 -4.50 -5.41
CA ARG A 84 4.28 -5.92 -5.28
C ARG A 84 3.21 -6.10 -4.19
N PHE A 85 3.43 -5.57 -3.00
CA PHE A 85 2.49 -5.68 -1.89
C PHE A 85 1.11 -5.11 -2.25
N LEU A 86 1.07 -3.90 -2.81
CA LEU A 86 -0.18 -3.27 -3.27
C LEU A 86 -0.88 -4.11 -4.34
N LYS A 87 -0.12 -4.69 -5.27
CA LYS A 87 -0.67 -5.59 -6.30
C LYS A 87 -1.26 -6.86 -5.67
N SER A 88 -0.60 -7.43 -4.68
CA SER A 88 -1.05 -8.64 -4.00
C SER A 88 -2.33 -8.39 -3.19
N LEU A 89 -2.43 -7.26 -2.48
CA LEU A 89 -3.68 -6.83 -1.82
C LEU A 89 -4.82 -6.66 -2.83
N LYS A 90 -4.54 -6.03 -3.98
CA LYS A 90 -5.53 -5.88 -5.05
C LYS A 90 -6.01 -7.23 -5.58
N LYS A 91 -5.11 -8.20 -5.77
CA LYS A 91 -5.48 -9.56 -6.18
C LYS A 91 -6.35 -10.24 -5.13
N LEU A 92 -5.97 -10.17 -3.84
CA LEU A 92 -6.76 -10.71 -2.74
C LEU A 92 -8.18 -10.13 -2.75
N GLN A 93 -8.29 -8.81 -2.91
CA GLN A 93 -9.58 -8.16 -3.01
C GLN A 93 -10.40 -8.69 -4.20
N GLN A 94 -9.82 -8.73 -5.39
CA GLN A 94 -10.49 -9.21 -6.59
C GLN A 94 -10.97 -10.66 -6.48
N GLU A 95 -10.23 -11.49 -5.75
CA GLU A 95 -10.54 -12.92 -5.62
C GLU A 95 -11.65 -13.18 -4.59
N TYR A 96 -11.68 -12.40 -3.50
CA TYR A 96 -12.55 -12.67 -2.35
C TYR A 96 -13.72 -11.69 -2.17
N GLN A 97 -13.77 -10.56 -2.88
CA GLN A 97 -14.83 -9.54 -2.68
C GLN A 97 -16.25 -10.06 -2.92
N ASP A 98 -16.41 -11.06 -3.80
CA ASP A 98 -17.71 -11.67 -4.13
C ASP A 98 -17.84 -13.10 -3.55
N ALA A 99 -16.84 -13.55 -2.79
CA ALA A 99 -16.78 -14.89 -2.20
C ALA A 99 -17.62 -14.97 -0.91
N THR A 100 -18.94 -14.98 -1.08
CA THR A 100 -19.90 -15.00 0.03
C THR A 100 -19.94 -16.33 0.80
N ASN A 101 -19.43 -17.41 0.22
CA ASN A 101 -19.35 -18.70 0.90
C ASN A 101 -18.43 -18.58 2.13
N HIS A 102 -18.87 -19.10 3.28
CA HIS A 102 -18.16 -18.99 4.57
C HIS A 102 -17.82 -17.55 5.01
N GLY A 103 -18.38 -16.51 4.37
CA GLY A 103 -18.20 -15.11 4.75
C GLY A 103 -16.81 -14.53 4.43
N PHE A 104 -16.10 -15.04 3.42
CA PHE A 104 -14.79 -14.47 3.05
C PHE A 104 -14.89 -12.99 2.66
N ASP A 105 -15.92 -12.61 1.93
CA ASP A 105 -16.25 -11.23 1.57
C ASP A 105 -16.33 -10.31 2.81
N LYS A 106 -16.93 -10.80 3.90
CA LYS A 106 -17.05 -10.06 5.17
C LYS A 106 -15.73 -9.95 5.93
N HIS A 107 -14.88 -10.97 5.83
CA HIS A 107 -13.57 -11.00 6.50
C HIS A 107 -12.47 -10.26 5.70
N LEU A 108 -12.63 -10.11 4.39
CA LEU A 108 -11.64 -9.51 3.50
C LEU A 108 -11.16 -8.10 3.93
N PRO A 109 -12.02 -7.15 4.36
CA PRO A 109 -11.56 -5.86 4.87
C PRO A 109 -10.63 -5.99 6.08
N THR A 110 -10.91 -6.94 6.97
CA THR A 110 -10.07 -7.21 8.16
C THR A 110 -8.73 -7.79 7.73
N ALA A 111 -8.73 -8.77 6.82
CA ALA A 111 -7.50 -9.38 6.31
C ALA A 111 -6.57 -8.35 5.62
N ILE A 112 -7.13 -7.39 4.88
CA ILE A 112 -6.38 -6.29 4.27
C ILE A 112 -5.81 -5.35 5.35
N ALA A 113 -6.59 -5.00 6.37
CA ALA A 113 -6.12 -4.15 7.48
C ALA A 113 -5.01 -4.85 8.31
N ASP A 114 -5.15 -6.14 8.57
CA ASP A 114 -4.16 -6.94 9.27
C ASP A 114 -2.85 -7.03 8.47
N SER A 115 -2.94 -7.19 7.14
CA SER A 115 -1.77 -7.18 6.27
C SER A 115 -0.97 -5.87 6.38
N TRP A 116 -1.66 -4.73 6.40
CA TRP A 116 -1.01 -3.43 6.65
C TRP A 116 -0.39 -3.34 8.05
N THR A 117 -1.08 -3.84 9.06
CA THR A 117 -0.61 -3.85 10.45
C THR A 117 0.66 -4.70 10.61
N ILE A 118 0.75 -5.83 9.92
CA ILE A 118 1.93 -6.69 9.91
C ILE A 118 3.13 -5.98 9.27
N VAL A 119 2.93 -5.34 8.11
CA VAL A 119 4.00 -4.56 7.45
C VAL A 119 4.47 -3.43 8.36
N LYS A 120 3.53 -2.68 8.97
CA LYS A 120 3.87 -1.61 9.91
C LYS A 120 4.64 -2.14 11.11
N SER A 121 4.18 -3.22 11.72
CA SER A 121 4.83 -3.82 12.89
C SER A 121 6.25 -4.30 12.57
N CYS A 122 6.45 -4.86 11.36
CA CYS A 122 7.79 -5.21 10.88
C CYS A 122 8.70 -3.99 10.77
N ILE A 123 8.19 -2.88 10.22
CA ILE A 123 8.95 -1.63 10.09
C ILE A 123 9.29 -1.08 11.47
N ASP A 124 8.30 -0.88 12.34
CA ASP A 124 8.49 -0.34 13.69
C ASP A 124 9.50 -1.19 14.49
N PHE A 125 9.38 -2.51 14.43
CA PHE A 125 10.30 -3.43 15.09
C PHE A 125 11.72 -3.25 14.58
N LYS A 126 11.94 -3.30 13.26
CA LYS A 126 13.29 -3.21 12.68
C LYS A 126 13.89 -1.82 12.85
N GLU A 127 13.11 -0.76 12.69
CA GLU A 127 13.59 0.62 12.83
C GLU A 127 13.98 0.95 14.27
N GLY A 128 13.26 0.39 15.26
CA GLY A 128 13.54 0.54 16.68
C GLY A 128 14.96 0.08 17.10
N PHE A 129 15.58 -0.82 16.34
CA PHE A 129 16.97 -1.26 16.57
C PHE A 129 18.00 -0.52 15.70
N THR A 130 17.57 0.40 14.83
CA THR A 130 18.45 1.08 13.87
C THR A 130 18.65 2.58 14.15
N TYR A 131 17.89 3.15 15.08
CA TYR A 131 18.06 4.50 15.62
C TYR A 131 19.05 4.46 16.81
N PRO A 132 20.09 5.31 17.00
CA PRO A 132 20.75 6.33 16.18
C PRO A 132 22.20 5.95 15.78
N HIS A 133 22.47 4.71 15.36
CA HIS A 133 23.84 4.17 15.28
C HIS A 133 24.46 4.02 13.89
N ASN A 134 23.77 4.39 12.80
CA ASN A 134 24.23 4.01 11.46
C ASN A 134 24.57 5.20 10.56
N ILE A 135 25.85 5.27 10.15
CA ILE A 135 26.38 6.07 9.02
C ILE A 135 25.63 5.75 7.70
N ALA A 136 24.91 4.63 7.65
CA ALA A 136 24.04 4.21 6.55
C ALA A 136 22.62 4.82 6.62
N LEU A 137 22.50 6.09 7.03
CA LEU A 137 21.24 6.79 7.30
C LEU A 137 20.22 6.68 6.16
N LEU A 138 20.71 6.69 4.91
CA LEU A 138 19.86 6.62 3.73
C LEU A 138 19.43 5.19 3.37
N SER A 139 20.30 4.18 3.53
CA SER A 139 20.03 2.83 3.01
C SER A 139 19.31 1.93 4.01
N VAL A 140 19.51 2.14 5.33
CA VAL A 140 18.87 1.31 6.37
C VAL A 140 17.34 1.42 6.33
N PRO A 141 16.72 2.62 6.32
CA PRO A 141 15.26 2.74 6.24
C PRO A 141 14.69 2.06 4.99
N GLU A 142 15.36 2.19 3.85
CA GLU A 142 14.95 1.60 2.58
C GLU A 142 15.04 0.06 2.59
N ASN A 143 16.11 -0.50 3.16
CA ASN A 143 16.29 -1.95 3.31
C ASN A 143 15.26 -2.57 4.26
N VAL A 144 14.95 -1.88 5.36
CA VAL A 144 13.90 -2.30 6.30
C VAL A 144 12.56 -2.38 5.58
N ARG A 145 12.16 -1.31 4.87
CA ARG A 145 10.90 -1.26 4.14
C ARG A 145 10.83 -2.26 3.00
N THR A 146 11.91 -2.42 2.24
CA THR A 146 12.03 -3.46 1.20
C THR A 146 11.70 -4.84 1.78
N SER A 147 12.30 -5.18 2.93
CA SER A 147 12.11 -6.47 3.57
C SER A 147 10.68 -6.64 4.12
N CYS A 148 10.12 -5.59 4.73
CA CYS A 148 8.79 -5.65 5.33
C CYS A 148 7.66 -5.68 4.28
N TYR A 149 7.82 -4.95 3.18
CA TYR A 149 6.91 -5.07 2.04
C TYR A 149 7.01 -6.43 1.35
N SER A 150 8.22 -7.03 1.28
CA SER A 150 8.37 -8.41 0.79
C SER A 150 7.59 -9.39 1.69
N LEU A 151 7.79 -9.32 3.01
CA LEU A 151 7.06 -10.15 3.97
C LEU A 151 5.54 -10.02 3.82
N GLY A 152 5.03 -8.79 3.74
CA GLY A 152 3.60 -8.54 3.53
C GLY A 152 3.10 -9.11 2.20
N SER A 153 3.92 -9.00 1.14
CA SER A 153 3.59 -9.58 -0.17
C SER A 153 3.50 -11.10 -0.11
N ASP A 154 4.49 -11.75 0.48
CA ASP A 154 4.58 -13.20 0.61
C ASP A 154 3.39 -13.75 1.41
N LEU A 155 3.02 -13.08 2.51
CA LEU A 155 1.86 -13.42 3.32
C LEU A 155 0.55 -13.33 2.52
N VAL A 156 0.31 -12.22 1.83
CA VAL A 156 -0.92 -12.03 1.05
C VAL A 156 -0.99 -13.02 -0.12
N GLU A 157 0.13 -13.23 -0.82
CA GLU A 157 0.21 -14.18 -1.94
C GLU A 157 -0.05 -15.62 -1.48
N SER A 158 0.37 -15.98 -0.26
CA SER A 158 0.09 -17.30 0.32
C SER A 158 -1.39 -17.57 0.60
N ALA A 159 -2.24 -16.54 0.60
CA ALA A 159 -3.68 -16.63 0.77
C ALA A 159 -4.47 -16.65 -0.55
N LEU A 160 -3.81 -16.48 -1.70
CA LEU A 160 -4.46 -16.55 -3.01
C LEU A 160 -4.68 -18.01 -3.44
N PHE A 161 -5.88 -18.35 -3.91
CA PHE A 161 -6.23 -19.65 -4.50
C PHE A 161 -5.48 -19.92 -5.82
N SER A 162 -5.05 -18.86 -6.50
CA SER A 162 -4.35 -18.93 -7.78
C SER A 162 -2.87 -19.29 -7.68
N GLN A 163 -2.44 -19.95 -6.59
CA GLN A 163 -1.11 -20.55 -6.47
C GLN A 163 -0.94 -21.70 -7.48
N LYS A 164 -0.54 -21.33 -8.70
CA LYS A 164 -0.02 -22.25 -9.72
C LYS A 164 1.42 -21.88 -10.03
#